data_AF-A0A8H6BKA5-F1
#
_entry.id   AF-A0A8H6BKA5-F1
#
_cell.length_a   1.000
_cell.length_b   1.000
_cell.length_c   1.000
_cell.angle_alpha   90.00
_cell.angle_beta   90.00
_cell.angle_gamma   90.00
#
_symmetry.space_group_name_H-M   'P 1'
#
loop_
_entity.id
_entity.type
_entity.pdbx_description
1 polymer ?
#
loop_
_entity_poly.entity_id
_entity_poly.type
_entity_poly.pdbx_seq_one_letter_code
_entity_poly.pdbx_strand_id
1 'polypeptide(L)'
;MSATKVIQLLEHPDEFKAAVQLKFFRKQADVHPSSDSEKECLKMLKITSRSFAAVIMELDAELRKPIMIFYLVLRALDTIEDDMTVPNAVKLPTLESFHNNLKKTKWTFNGTDPKERQYYPHKI
;
A
#
# COMPACT_ATOMS: atom_id res chain seq x y z
N MET A 1 15.14 12.60 13.54
CA MET A 1 13.97 12.99 14.36
C MET A 1 14.23 14.38 14.89
N SER A 2 13.26 15.29 14.82
CA SER A 2 13.42 16.63 15.40
C SER A 2 13.58 16.53 16.91
N ALA A 3 14.47 17.32 17.53
CA ALA A 3 14.77 17.28 18.97
C ALA A 3 13.50 17.42 19.84
N THR A 4 12.52 18.18 19.36
CA THR A 4 11.21 18.37 19.99
C THR A 4 10.43 17.07 20.18
N LYS A 5 10.52 16.13 19.22
CA LYS A 5 9.82 14.84 19.30
C LYS A 5 10.44 13.90 20.33
N VAL A 6 11.74 14.04 20.58
CA VAL A 6 12.45 13.22 21.58
C VAL A 6 12.06 13.67 22.98
N ILE A 7 11.94 14.99 23.21
CA ILE A 7 11.48 15.55 24.48
C ILE A 7 10.04 15.12 24.77
N GLN A 8 9.13 15.26 23.80
CA GLN A 8 7.74 14.80 23.93
C GLN A 8 7.63 13.31 24.25
N LEU A 9 8.47 12.47 23.64
CA LEU A 9 8.46 11.03 23.92
C LEU A 9 8.92 10.72 25.35
N LEU A 10 9.82 11.51 25.93
CA LEU A 10 10.26 11.36 27.32
C LEU A 10 9.20 11.82 28.33
N GLU A 11 8.32 12.75 27.96
CA GLU A 11 7.18 13.21 28.77
C GLU A 11 6.03 12.17 28.81
N HIS A 12 6.04 11.20 27.89
CA HIS A 12 5.06 10.12 27.79
C HIS A 12 5.72 8.74 27.95
N PRO A 13 5.96 8.27 29.19
CA PRO A 13 6.72 7.05 29.46
C PRO A 13 6.10 5.79 28.86
N ASP A 14 4.77 5.72 28.74
CA ASP A 14 4.07 4.60 28.11
C ASP A 14 4.31 4.55 26.59
N GLU A 15 4.31 5.71 25.91
CA GLU A 15 4.62 5.81 24.49
C GLU A 15 6.09 5.51 24.22
N PHE A 16 6.99 5.98 25.08
CA PHE A 16 8.41 5.66 25.01
C PHE A 16 8.65 4.15 25.12
N LYS A 17 8.04 3.51 26.12
CA LYS A 17 8.14 2.05 26.32
C LYS A 17 7.61 1.31 25.09
N ALA A 18 6.46 1.71 24.55
CA ALA A 18 5.89 1.10 23.35
C ALA A 18 6.81 1.29 22.12
N ALA A 19 7.41 2.48 21.95
CA ALA A 19 8.35 2.75 20.86
C ALA A 19 9.64 1.92 20.97
N VAL A 20 10.18 1.77 22.18
CA VAL A 20 11.33 0.89 22.45
C VAL A 20 10.94 -0.57 22.19
N GLN A 21 9.78 -1.00 22.67
CA GLN A 21 9.29 -2.36 22.45
C GLN A 21 9.17 -2.66 20.95
N LEU A 22 8.53 -1.77 20.19
CA LEU A 22 8.36 -1.91 18.74
C LEU A 22 9.69 -1.84 17.98
N LYS A 23 10.66 -1.06 18.44
CA LYS A 23 11.94 -0.90 17.74
C LYS A 23 12.90 -2.07 17.95
N PHE A 24 12.91 -2.64 19.15
CA PHE A 24 13.91 -3.65 19.54
C PHE A 24 13.37 -5.08 19.63
N PHE A 25 12.08 -5.25 19.93
CA PHE A 25 11.49 -6.58 20.13
C PHE A 25 10.63 -7.04 18.95
N ARG A 26 10.41 -6.16 17.97
CA ARG A 26 9.71 -6.53 16.73
C ARG A 26 10.61 -7.41 15.87
N LYS A 27 10.22 -8.67 15.72
CA LYS A 27 10.77 -9.56 14.69
C LYS A 27 10.04 -9.28 13.39
N GLN A 28 10.71 -8.66 12.43
CA GLN A 28 10.17 -8.59 11.09
C GLN A 28 10.00 -10.00 10.54
N ALA A 29 8.82 -10.29 9.99
CA ALA A 29 8.62 -11.53 9.25
C ALA A 29 9.59 -11.61 8.08
N ASP A 30 10.27 -12.75 7.96
CA ASP A 30 11.14 -13.02 6.82
C ASP A 30 10.26 -13.37 5.61
N VAL A 31 10.06 -12.37 4.73
CA VAL A 31 9.20 -12.50 3.57
C VAL A 31 10.06 -12.70 2.34
N HIS A 32 10.15 -13.95 1.90
CA HIS A 32 10.78 -14.31 0.64
C HIS A 32 9.75 -14.32 -0.49
N PRO A 33 9.80 -13.35 -1.42
CA PRO A 33 8.91 -13.37 -2.58
C PRO A 33 9.20 -14.61 -3.44
N SER A 34 8.15 -15.29 -3.87
CA SER A 34 8.25 -16.50 -4.70
C SER A 34 8.40 -16.20 -6.20
N SER A 35 8.19 -14.94 -6.62
CA SER A 35 8.28 -14.50 -8.02
C SER A 35 8.65 -13.01 -8.12
N ASP A 36 9.10 -12.59 -9.30
CA ASP A 36 9.38 -11.17 -9.58
C ASP A 36 8.11 -10.30 -9.47
N SER A 37 6.95 -10.84 -9.88
CA SER A 37 5.65 -10.15 -9.73
C SER A 37 5.29 -9.92 -8.27
N GLU A 38 5.53 -10.90 -7.40
CA GLU A 38 5.30 -10.77 -5.95
C GLU A 38 6.26 -9.74 -5.34
N LYS A 39 7.51 -9.72 -5.79
CA LYS A 39 8.50 -8.72 -5.36
C LYS A 39 8.07 -7.30 -5.73
N GLU A 40 7.52 -7.11 -6.93
CA GLU A 40 6.98 -5.80 -7.33
C GLU A 40 5.73 -5.43 -6.52
N CYS A 41 4.83 -6.37 -6.23
CA CYS A 41 3.67 -6.13 -5.35
C CYS A 41 4.11 -5.67 -3.95
N LEU A 42 5.12 -6.33 -3.35
CA LEU A 42 5.68 -5.93 -2.05
C LEU A 42 6.27 -4.51 -2.08
N LYS A 43 6.93 -4.14 -3.18
CA LYS A 43 7.45 -2.79 -3.38
C LYS A 43 6.33 -1.77 -3.50
N MET A 44 5.30 -2.04 -4.32
CA MET A 44 4.12 -1.18 -4.44
C MET A 44 3.40 -1.01 -3.10
N LEU A 45 3.26 -2.08 -2.31
CA LEU A 45 2.65 -2.03 -0.99
C LEU A 45 3.41 -1.07 -0.07
N LYS A 46 4.74 -1.17 -0.02
CA LYS A 46 5.58 -0.30 0.83
C LYS A 46 5.45 1.18 0.44
N ILE A 47 5.36 1.48 -0.85
CA ILE A 47 5.25 2.85 -1.37
C ILE A 47 3.85 3.44 -1.11
N THR A 48 2.80 2.67 -1.39
CA THR A 48 1.39 3.12 -1.30
C THR A 48 0.85 3.16 0.13
N SER A 49 1.36 2.30 1.03
CA SER A 49 0.72 2.02 2.32
C SER A 49 1.51 2.49 3.54
N ARG A 50 2.84 2.59 3.42
CA ARG A 50 3.78 2.98 4.50
C ARG A 50 3.53 2.22 5.82
N SER A 51 2.76 2.80 6.74
CA SER A 51 2.45 2.20 8.04
C SER A 51 1.64 0.92 7.93
N PHE A 52 0.68 0.85 7.00
CA PHE A 52 -0.19 -0.32 6.89
C PHE A 52 0.51 -1.51 6.19
N ALA A 53 1.52 -1.25 5.36
CA ALA A 53 2.44 -2.29 4.89
C ALA A 53 3.09 -3.02 6.06
N ALA A 54 3.50 -2.30 7.10
CA ALA A 54 4.10 -2.89 8.29
C ALA A 54 3.13 -3.79 9.05
N VAL A 55 1.81 -3.55 8.99
CA VAL A 55 0.80 -4.42 9.61
C VAL A 55 0.60 -5.68 8.78
N ILE A 56 0.51 -5.55 7.45
CA ILE A 56 0.34 -6.68 6.53
C ILE A 56 1.53 -7.66 6.64
N MET A 57 2.75 -7.14 6.81
CA MET A 57 3.94 -7.98 6.93
C MET A 57 3.96 -8.83 8.20
N GLU A 58 3.26 -8.43 9.26
CA GLU A 58 3.14 -9.20 10.52
C GLU A 58 2.07 -10.30 10.45
N LEU A 59 1.25 -10.34 9.39
CA LEU A 59 0.28 -11.41 9.20
C LEU A 59 0.97 -12.75 8.96
N ASP A 60 0.30 -13.83 9.33
CA ASP A 60 0.69 -15.19 9.00
C ASP A 60 0.88 -15.38 7.50
N ALA A 61 1.77 -16.30 7.11
CA ALA A 61 2.19 -16.47 5.73
C ALA A 61 1.00 -16.75 4.77
N GLU A 62 -0.02 -17.45 5.24
CA GLU A 62 -1.24 -17.77 4.48
C GLU A 62 -2.09 -16.54 4.18
N LEU A 63 -2.20 -15.59 5.11
CA LEU A 63 -3.03 -14.39 4.98
C LEU A 63 -2.30 -13.21 4.33
N ARG A 64 -0.98 -13.16 4.46
CA ARG A 64 -0.17 -12.03 3.98
C ARG A 64 -0.38 -11.76 2.49
N LYS A 65 -0.29 -12.78 1.64
CA LYS A 65 -0.39 -12.60 0.18
C LYS A 65 -1.81 -12.20 -0.26
N PRO A 66 -2.88 -12.89 0.15
CA PRO A 66 -4.25 -12.47 -0.18
C PRO A 66 -4.56 -11.04 0.25
N ILE A 67 -4.17 -10.65 1.47
CA ILE A 67 -4.43 -9.30 1.98
C ILE A 67 -3.60 -8.24 1.26
N MET A 68 -2.33 -8.53 0.93
CA MET A 68 -1.51 -7.63 0.12
C MET A 68 -2.16 -7.36 -1.25
N ILE A 69 -2.59 -8.40 -1.96
CA ILE A 69 -3.24 -8.25 -3.26
C ILE A 69 -4.56 -7.51 -3.13
N PHE A 70 -5.39 -7.87 -2.15
CA PHE A 70 -6.65 -7.19 -1.88
C PHE A 70 -6.45 -5.69 -1.64
N TYR A 71 -5.48 -5.31 -0.81
CA TYR A 71 -5.15 -3.92 -0.55
C TYR A 71 -4.71 -3.18 -1.82
N LEU A 72 -3.83 -3.78 -2.64
CA LEU A 72 -3.34 -3.15 -3.86
C LEU A 72 -4.45 -2.95 -4.90
N VAL A 73 -5.37 -3.90 -5.02
CA VAL A 73 -6.55 -3.83 -5.89
C VAL A 73 -7.47 -2.69 -5.46
N LEU A 74 -7.77 -2.57 -4.17
CA LEU A 74 -8.58 -1.45 -3.66
C LEU A 74 -7.87 -0.11 -3.83
N ARG A 75 -6.57 -0.03 -3.55
CA ARG A 75 -5.81 1.20 -3.75
C ARG A 75 -5.82 1.67 -5.21
N ALA A 76 -5.75 0.73 -6.16
CA ALA A 76 -5.90 1.02 -7.58
C ALA A 76 -7.30 1.56 -7.93
N LEU A 77 -8.34 0.99 -7.33
CA LEU A 77 -9.73 1.46 -7.47
C LEU A 77 -9.88 2.88 -6.91
N ASP A 78 -9.45 3.13 -5.68
CA ASP A 78 -9.47 4.44 -5.00
C ASP A 78 -8.76 5.50 -5.86
N THR A 79 -7.64 5.15 -6.50
CA THR A 79 -6.88 6.09 -7.34
C THR A 79 -7.67 6.54 -8.57
N ILE A 80 -8.54 5.68 -9.13
CA ILE A 80 -9.42 6.05 -10.25
C ILE A 80 -10.65 6.83 -9.74
N GLU A 81 -11.19 6.44 -8.59
CA GLU A 81 -12.35 7.07 -7.95
C GLU A 81 -12.03 8.52 -7.52
N ASP A 82 -10.95 8.71 -6.76
CA ASP A 82 -10.52 9.98 -6.16
C ASP A 82 -9.96 10.98 -7.19
N ASP A 83 -9.53 10.51 -8.36
CA ASP A 83 -8.95 11.39 -9.38
C ASP A 83 -10.02 12.25 -10.07
N MET A 84 -10.11 13.51 -9.67
CA MET A 84 -11.06 14.49 -10.22
C MET A 84 -10.73 14.94 -11.65
N THR A 85 -9.58 14.57 -12.20
CA THR A 85 -9.20 14.88 -13.59
C THR A 85 -9.79 13.90 -14.60
N VAL A 86 -10.18 12.70 -14.16
CA VAL A 86 -10.80 11.68 -15.03
C VAL A 86 -12.28 12.03 -15.26
N PRO A 87 -12.74 12.26 -16.51
CA PRO A 87 -14.13 12.56 -16.78
C PRO A 87 -15.07 11.41 -16.40
N ASN A 88 -16.26 11.72 -15.89
CA ASN A 88 -17.25 10.71 -15.49
C ASN A 88 -17.62 9.72 -16.60
N ALA A 89 -17.62 10.17 -17.86
CA ALA A 89 -17.86 9.31 -19.03
C ALA A 89 -16.84 8.17 -19.19
N VAL A 90 -15.63 8.34 -18.65
CA VAL A 90 -14.57 7.31 -18.62
C VAL A 90 -14.50 6.63 -17.26
N LYS A 91 -14.63 7.41 -16.17
CA LYS A 91 -14.52 6.93 -14.79
C LYS A 91 -15.59 5.88 -14.48
N LEU A 92 -16.87 6.21 -14.69
CA LEU A 92 -17.98 5.34 -14.27
C LEU A 92 -17.94 3.95 -14.94
N PRO A 93 -17.78 3.82 -16.27
CA PRO A 93 -17.65 2.51 -16.89
C PRO A 93 -16.39 1.75 -16.46
N THR A 94 -15.31 2.47 -16.15
CA THR A 94 -14.06 1.87 -15.68
C THR A 94 -14.23 1.26 -14.29
N LEU A 95 -14.88 1.98 -13.37
CA LEU A 95 -15.16 1.51 -12.01
C LEU A 95 -16.15 0.33 -12.02
N GLU A 96 -17.23 0.42 -12.81
CA GLU A 96 -18.21 -0.67 -12.96
C GLU A 96 -17.56 -1.95 -13.51
N SER A 97 -16.67 -1.81 -14.50
CA SER A 97 -15.97 -2.94 -15.13
C SER A 97 -14.69 -3.37 -14.42
N PHE A 98 -14.29 -2.72 -13.32
CA PHE A 98 -12.98 -2.91 -12.69
C PHE A 98 -12.74 -4.37 -12.27
N HIS A 99 -13.75 -5.01 -11.66
CA HIS A 99 -13.68 -6.42 -11.25
C HIS A 99 -13.46 -7.38 -12.43
N ASN A 100 -13.96 -7.05 -13.63
CA ASN A 100 -13.72 -7.84 -14.84
C ASN A 100 -12.29 -7.70 -15.35
N ASN A 101 -11.64 -6.58 -15.07
CA ASN A 101 -10.25 -6.32 -15.47
C ASN A 101 -9.25 -7.10 -14.62
N LEU A 102 -9.60 -7.52 -13.40
CA LEU A 102 -8.73 -8.35 -12.54
C LEU A 102 -8.34 -9.70 -13.17
N LYS A 103 -9.16 -10.20 -14.10
CA LYS A 103 -8.87 -11.45 -14.84
C LYS A 103 -7.96 -11.23 -16.06
N LYS A 104 -7.68 -9.98 -16.43
CA LYS A 104 -6.90 -9.63 -17.62
C LYS A 104 -5.45 -9.36 -17.22
N THR A 105 -4.53 -10.20 -17.68
CA THR A 105 -3.10 -10.13 -17.33
C THR A 105 -2.34 -8.91 -17.87
N LYS A 106 -2.91 -8.19 -18.85
CA LYS A 106 -2.27 -7.04 -19.53
C LYS A 106 -3.10 -5.75 -19.46
N TRP A 107 -4.14 -5.71 -18.64
CA TRP A 107 -4.93 -4.50 -18.50
C TRP A 107 -4.12 -3.45 -17.75
N THR A 108 -4.14 -2.22 -18.25
CA THR A 108 -3.56 -1.06 -17.55
C THR A 108 -4.42 0.17 -17.79
N PHE A 109 -4.45 1.10 -16.83
CA PHE A 109 -5.15 2.38 -16.92
C PHE A 109 -4.15 3.55 -16.87
N ASN A 110 -4.23 4.42 -17.89
CA ASN A 110 -3.32 5.56 -18.09
C ASN A 110 -4.02 6.92 -17.97
N GLY A 111 -5.30 6.93 -17.57
CA GLY A 111 -6.12 8.13 -17.57
C GLY A 111 -5.91 9.07 -16.38
N THR A 112 -5.08 8.69 -15.40
CA THR A 112 -4.92 9.44 -14.15
C THR A 112 -3.88 10.57 -14.21
N ASP A 113 -4.05 11.55 -13.32
CA ASP A 113 -3.13 12.66 -13.10
C ASP A 113 -1.70 12.13 -12.80
N PRO A 114 -0.65 12.72 -13.38
CA PRO A 114 0.73 12.37 -13.08
C PRO A 114 1.11 12.40 -11.59
N LYS A 115 0.43 13.19 -10.76
CA LYS A 115 0.65 13.26 -9.30
C LYS A 115 0.20 11.99 -8.60
N GLU A 116 -0.93 11.42 -9.02
CA GLU A 116 -1.45 10.16 -8.50
C GLU A 116 -0.60 8.95 -8.94
N ARG A 117 0.14 9.10 -10.05
CA ARG A 117 1.17 8.15 -10.49
C ARG A 117 2.42 8.09 -9.61
N GLN A 118 2.59 9.00 -8.64
CA GLN A 118 3.72 8.95 -7.71
C GLN A 118 3.80 7.61 -6.95
N TYR A 119 2.65 6.96 -6.71
CA TYR A 119 2.58 5.67 -6.04
C TYR A 119 2.62 4.47 -6.98
N TYR A 120 2.33 4.68 -8.27
CA TYR A 120 2.29 3.67 -9.34
C TYR A 120 3.15 4.13 -10.52
N PRO A 121 4.49 3.94 -10.46
CA PRO A 121 5.40 4.50 -11.46
C PRO A 121 5.18 3.97 -12.88
N HIS A 122 4.45 2.87 -13.05
CA HIS A 122 4.28 2.18 -14.34
C HIS A 122 2.84 1.79 -14.68
N LYS A 123 1.84 2.61 -14.29
CA LYS A 123 0.40 2.46 -14.58
C LYS A 123 -0.34 1.62 -13.52
N ILE A 124 -1.64 1.89 -13.38
CA ILE A 124 -2.60 1.04 -12.64
C ILE A 124 -2.94 -0.15 -13.52
#